data_AF-A0A7S1MAS8-F1
#
_entry.id   AF-A0A7S1MAS8-F1
#
_cell.length_a   1.000
_cell.length_b   1.000
_cell.length_c   1.000
_cell.angle_alpha   90.00
_cell.angle_beta   90.00
_cell.angle_gamma   90.00
#
_symmetry.space_group_name_H-M   'P 1'
#
loop_
_entity.id
_entity.type
_entity.pdbx_description
1 polymer ?
#
loop_
_entity_poly.entity_id
_entity_poly.type
_entity_poly.pdbx_seq_one_letter_code
_entity_poly.pdbx_strand_id
1 'polypeptide(L)'
;QFLYFIGAAMSGKTSGAARVDELTEEVRALEETIAERSRVLEDKKKEHDTEAADFEEAKKAASEAEQRLAQAQEEFRAADQTRTALLPQYERCQQHRDQHKKAEGFKKEIAQTEMAMREADGKIRDLEENLQKVSAEYKAEREKRCLLADRVLTMLDELRQAVEEKVTLTLPIDESTVTPHARVSFKAICENAREREVAIAQCARHAAEISAVVRMKQQRVQELRVEAERDIATLKAVKDAQIKRMVLQFDEERRSIQEDIDAVESANAELQRQLRNTRHTNNDPATASMAGGTSRRDSARPASASVAKRTKELEQERGQLQAQVQAASTERKQLVARMRELTARIQQKEAEHQKTMQALEAQMHRDRNTAVHLERENRRLEETCDAMVASIQATRQAAAIADRPAA
;
A
#
# COMPACT_ATOMS: atom_id res chain seq x y z
N GLN A 1 42.11 116.62 84.62
CA GLN A 1 41.86 115.25 84.12
C GLN A 1 40.51 115.13 83.37
N PHE A 2 40.11 116.14 82.59
CA PHE A 2 38.81 116.14 81.87
C PHE A 2 38.91 115.66 80.40
N LEU A 3 40.11 115.28 79.95
CA LEU A 3 40.39 114.82 78.57
C LEU A 3 40.46 113.30 78.42
N TYR A 4 40.35 112.53 79.52
CA TYR A 4 40.34 111.05 79.46
C TYR A 4 38.93 110.47 79.26
N PHE A 5 37.88 111.28 79.36
CA PHE A 5 36.48 110.81 79.27
C PHE A 5 35.87 110.94 77.86
N ILE A 6 36.46 111.75 76.97
CA ILE A 6 35.99 111.94 75.59
C ILE A 6 36.52 110.85 74.65
N GLY A 7 37.68 110.23 74.96
CA GLY A 7 38.24 109.12 74.18
C GLY A 7 37.40 107.82 74.21
N ALA A 8 36.67 107.57 75.30
CA ALA A 8 35.86 106.35 75.45
C ALA A 8 34.54 106.41 74.65
N ALA A 9 33.98 107.61 74.42
CA ALA A 9 32.69 107.80 73.76
C ALA A 9 32.72 107.64 72.22
N MET A 10 33.92 107.63 71.62
CA MET A 10 34.13 107.48 70.17
C MET A 10 34.37 106.03 69.74
N SER A 11 34.73 105.12 70.66
CA SER A 11 34.92 103.69 70.38
C SER A 11 33.59 102.92 70.29
N GLY A 12 32.56 103.37 71.02
CA GLY A 12 31.24 102.73 71.04
C GLY A 12 30.41 102.88 69.75
N LYS A 13 30.80 103.76 68.81
CA LYS A 13 30.06 104.00 67.56
C LYS A 13 30.56 103.19 66.36
N THR A 14 31.79 102.68 66.40
CA THR A 14 32.35 101.82 65.33
C THR A 14 32.03 100.34 65.54
N SER A 15 31.89 99.88 66.80
CA SER A 15 31.48 98.52 67.12
C SER A 15 30.06 98.17 66.68
N GLY A 16 29.14 99.14 66.69
CA GLY A 16 27.75 98.93 66.25
C GLY A 16 27.62 98.74 64.73
N ALA A 17 28.37 99.51 63.95
CA ALA A 17 28.37 99.41 62.48
C ALA A 17 28.90 98.06 62.02
N ALA A 18 30.11 97.67 62.46
CA ALA A 18 30.71 96.39 62.10
C ALA A 18 29.82 95.19 62.49
N ARG A 19 29.12 95.26 63.63
CA ARG A 19 28.20 94.20 64.06
C ARG A 19 26.91 94.14 63.22
N VAL A 20 26.44 95.27 62.71
CA VAL A 20 25.31 95.33 61.76
C VAL A 20 25.75 94.82 60.39
N ASP A 21 26.96 95.13 59.93
CA ASP A 21 27.52 94.61 58.68
C ASP A 21 27.70 93.08 58.75
N GLU A 22 28.26 92.55 59.85
CA GLU A 22 28.34 91.10 60.12
C GLU A 22 26.96 90.43 60.05
N LEU A 23 25.96 90.98 60.77
CA LEU A 23 24.59 90.44 60.76
C LEU A 23 23.91 90.57 59.39
N THR A 24 24.26 91.57 58.58
CA THR A 24 23.71 91.76 57.24
C THR A 24 24.27 90.72 56.27
N GLU A 25 25.56 90.41 56.35
CA GLU A 25 26.17 89.32 55.57
C GLU A 25 25.71 87.92 56.06
N GLU A 26 25.52 87.72 57.37
CA GLU A 26 24.88 86.49 57.90
C GLU A 26 23.44 86.32 57.38
N VAL A 27 22.64 87.39 57.37
CA VAL A 27 21.29 87.38 56.81
C VAL A 27 21.32 87.10 55.31
N ARG A 28 22.20 87.75 54.54
CA ARG A 28 22.37 87.47 53.10
C ARG A 28 22.75 86.00 52.85
N ALA A 29 23.69 85.45 53.60
CA ALA A 29 24.10 84.04 53.44
C ALA A 29 22.96 83.07 53.80
N LEU A 30 22.12 83.41 54.78
CA LEU A 30 20.91 82.66 55.10
C LEU A 30 19.83 82.79 54.02
N GLU A 31 19.63 83.97 53.45
CA GLU A 31 18.71 84.22 52.32
C GLU A 31 19.13 83.43 51.08
N GLU A 32 20.42 83.42 50.72
CA GLU A 32 20.98 82.60 49.63
C GLU A 32 20.80 81.10 49.90
N THR A 33 21.05 80.65 51.14
CA THR A 33 20.85 79.25 51.55
C THR A 33 19.37 78.85 51.50
N ILE A 34 18.46 79.75 51.87
CA ILE A 34 17.01 79.52 51.79
C ILE A 34 16.56 79.50 50.34
N ALA A 35 17.04 80.42 49.49
CA ALA A 35 16.72 80.45 48.06
C ALA A 35 17.17 79.16 47.35
N GLU A 36 18.39 78.69 47.59
CA GLU A 36 18.90 77.44 46.99
C GLU A 36 18.12 76.21 47.50
N ARG A 37 17.77 76.16 48.80
CA ARG A 37 16.89 75.11 49.34
C ARG A 37 15.49 75.15 48.73
N SER A 38 14.91 76.34 48.55
CA SER A 38 13.61 76.51 47.89
C SER A 38 13.65 76.03 46.44
N ARG A 39 14.72 76.34 45.71
CA ARG A 39 14.94 75.86 44.34
C ARG A 39 15.04 74.34 44.27
N VAL A 40 15.88 73.73 45.11
CA VAL A 40 16.03 72.26 45.18
C VAL A 40 14.72 71.57 45.57
N LEU A 41 13.90 72.17 46.43
CA LEU A 41 12.56 71.66 46.75
C LEU A 41 11.58 71.78 45.57
N GLU A 42 11.66 72.87 44.79
CA GLU A 42 10.82 73.06 43.61
C GLU A 42 11.20 72.08 42.48
N ASP A 43 12.48 71.84 42.27
CA ASP A 43 12.98 70.90 41.26
C ASP A 43 12.63 69.44 41.66
N LYS A 44 12.84 69.05 42.92
CA LYS A 44 12.37 67.74 43.44
C LYS A 44 10.86 67.56 43.36
N LYS A 45 10.09 68.65 43.50
CA LYS A 45 8.64 68.58 43.33
C LYS A 45 8.28 68.31 41.86
N LYS A 46 8.95 68.96 40.90
CA LYS A 46 8.76 68.69 39.46
C LYS A 46 9.14 67.26 39.11
N GLU A 47 10.26 66.75 39.62
CA GLU A 47 10.68 65.35 39.46
C GLU A 47 9.60 64.39 39.98
N HIS A 48 9.12 64.57 41.21
CA HIS A 48 8.05 63.75 41.79
C HIS A 48 6.73 63.86 41.01
N ASP A 49 6.36 65.07 40.55
CA ASP A 49 5.15 65.28 39.74
C ASP A 49 5.27 64.58 38.36
N THR A 50 6.48 64.50 37.78
CA THR A 50 6.73 63.69 36.56
C THR A 50 6.73 62.18 36.82
N GLU A 51 7.40 61.70 37.88
CA GLU A 51 7.39 60.27 38.24
C GLU A 51 5.97 59.76 38.56
N ALA A 52 5.14 60.60 39.19
CA ALA A 52 3.74 60.28 39.45
C ALA A 52 2.89 60.22 38.16
N ALA A 53 3.18 61.06 37.16
CA ALA A 53 2.52 61.01 35.86
C ALA A 53 2.91 59.74 35.08
N ASP A 54 4.20 59.44 35.02
CA ASP A 54 4.74 58.23 34.36
C ASP A 54 4.20 56.95 35.02
N PHE A 55 4.05 56.93 36.36
CA PHE A 55 3.47 55.81 37.09
C PHE A 55 1.99 55.57 36.73
N GLU A 56 1.17 56.63 36.64
CA GLU A 56 -0.24 56.49 36.25
C GLU A 56 -0.40 56.17 34.75
N GLU A 57 0.54 56.56 33.88
CA GLU A 57 0.59 56.09 32.49
C GLU A 57 0.96 54.61 32.39
N ALA A 58 2.01 54.17 33.07
CA ALA A 58 2.42 52.77 33.13
C ALA A 58 1.31 51.85 33.68
N LYS A 59 0.56 52.32 34.69
CA LYS A 59 -0.58 51.63 35.28
C LYS A 59 -1.77 51.51 34.32
N LYS A 60 -2.05 52.54 33.50
CA LYS A 60 -3.05 52.45 32.42
C LYS A 60 -2.60 51.45 31.35
N ALA A 61 -1.35 51.54 30.90
CA ALA A 61 -0.79 50.61 29.91
C ALA A 61 -0.82 49.15 30.39
N ALA A 62 -0.55 48.90 31.68
CA ALA A 62 -0.69 47.59 32.29
C ALA A 62 -2.16 47.10 32.27
N SER A 63 -3.12 47.93 32.66
CA SER A 63 -4.54 47.57 32.62
C SER A 63 -5.05 47.30 31.20
N GLU A 64 -4.61 48.07 30.21
CA GLU A 64 -4.92 47.77 28.80
C GLU A 64 -4.28 46.45 28.33
N ALA A 65 -3.06 46.13 28.76
CA ALA A 65 -2.40 44.87 28.44
C ALA A 65 -3.13 43.66 29.07
N GLU A 66 -3.61 43.79 30.30
CA GLU A 66 -4.45 42.78 30.96
C GLU A 66 -5.79 42.58 30.22
N GLN A 67 -6.44 43.66 29.77
CA GLN A 67 -7.66 43.57 28.96
C GLN A 67 -7.43 42.89 27.61
N ARG A 68 -6.34 43.23 26.90
CA ARG A 68 -5.95 42.58 25.64
C ARG A 68 -5.64 41.09 25.85
N LEU A 69 -4.99 40.73 26.96
CA LEU A 69 -4.72 39.35 27.34
C LEU A 69 -6.01 38.57 27.62
N ALA A 70 -6.98 39.17 28.34
CA ALA A 70 -8.27 38.55 28.61
C ALA A 70 -9.07 38.29 27.32
N GLN A 71 -9.14 39.28 26.42
CA GLN A 71 -9.78 39.13 25.11
C GLN A 71 -9.15 38.00 24.28
N ALA A 72 -7.81 37.98 24.17
CA ALA A 72 -7.10 36.93 23.44
C ALA A 72 -7.32 35.51 24.04
N GLN A 73 -7.50 35.41 25.36
CA GLN A 73 -7.85 34.14 26.01
C GLN A 73 -9.29 33.69 25.69
N GLU A 74 -10.24 34.62 25.57
CA GLU A 74 -11.62 34.31 25.18
C GLU A 74 -11.71 33.89 23.70
N GLU A 75 -11.04 34.61 22.80
CA GLU A 75 -10.91 34.25 21.39
C GLU A 75 -10.28 32.86 21.22
N PHE A 76 -9.20 32.56 21.97
CA PHE A 76 -8.57 31.24 21.97
C PHE A 76 -9.53 30.13 22.44
N ARG A 77 -10.30 30.37 23.51
CA ARG A 77 -11.32 29.41 24.00
C ARG A 77 -12.41 29.17 22.96
N ALA A 78 -12.92 30.22 22.31
CA ALA A 78 -13.91 30.11 21.25
C ALA A 78 -13.37 29.34 20.03
N ALA A 79 -12.11 29.59 19.65
CA ALA A 79 -11.43 28.88 18.58
C ALA A 79 -11.23 27.39 18.89
N ASP A 80 -10.83 27.03 20.12
CA ASP A 80 -10.63 25.63 20.51
C ASP A 80 -11.97 24.86 20.68
N GLN A 81 -13.02 25.52 21.16
CA GLN A 81 -14.39 24.96 21.14
C GLN A 81 -14.87 24.68 19.71
N THR A 82 -14.65 25.63 18.79
CA THR A 82 -14.99 25.45 17.37
C THR A 82 -14.17 24.31 16.75
N ARG A 83 -12.87 24.24 17.04
CA ARG A 83 -11.97 23.16 16.58
C ARG A 83 -12.42 21.79 17.09
N THR A 84 -12.74 21.67 18.38
CA THR A 84 -13.16 20.40 19.00
C THR A 84 -14.54 19.94 18.52
N ALA A 85 -15.46 20.86 18.18
CA ALA A 85 -16.73 20.52 17.54
C ALA A 85 -16.57 20.03 16.08
N LEU A 86 -15.69 20.66 15.29
CA LEU A 86 -15.54 20.35 13.86
C LEU A 86 -14.65 19.13 13.56
N LEU A 87 -13.61 18.88 14.37
CA LEU A 87 -12.62 17.83 14.12
C LEU A 87 -13.26 16.42 13.91
N PRO A 88 -14.22 15.95 14.73
CA PRO A 88 -14.85 14.65 14.52
C PRO A 88 -15.73 14.58 13.26
N GLN A 89 -16.18 15.70 12.71
CA GLN A 89 -16.91 15.75 11.44
C GLN A 89 -15.93 15.67 10.26
N TYR A 90 -14.82 16.41 10.33
CA TYR A 90 -13.75 16.37 9.33
C TYR A 90 -13.15 14.95 9.20
N GLU A 91 -12.84 14.29 10.31
CA GLU A 91 -12.28 12.92 10.32
C GLU A 91 -13.23 11.91 9.65
N ARG A 92 -14.54 11.99 9.93
CA ARG A 92 -15.56 11.14 9.29
C ARG A 92 -15.62 11.36 7.77
N CYS A 93 -15.59 12.62 7.33
CA CYS A 93 -15.54 12.97 5.91
C CYS A 93 -14.27 12.45 5.22
N GLN A 94 -13.11 12.51 5.90
CA GLN A 94 -11.84 11.99 5.37
C GLN A 94 -11.87 10.46 5.23
N GLN A 95 -12.31 9.74 6.27
CA GLN A 95 -12.45 8.28 6.24
C GLN A 95 -13.37 7.83 5.09
N HIS A 96 -14.49 8.53 4.90
CA HIS A 96 -15.44 8.28 3.82
C HIS A 96 -14.82 8.48 2.43
N ARG A 97 -14.04 9.56 2.23
CA ARG A 97 -13.32 9.83 0.97
C ARG A 97 -12.32 8.71 0.65
N ASP A 98 -11.60 8.21 1.65
CA ASP A 98 -10.60 7.17 1.44
C ASP A 98 -11.22 5.77 1.30
N GLN A 99 -12.39 5.50 1.87
CA GLN A 99 -13.21 4.32 1.55
C GLN A 99 -13.68 4.35 0.08
N HIS A 100 -14.17 5.49 -0.42
CA HIS A 100 -14.57 5.64 -1.83
C HIS A 100 -13.38 5.38 -2.78
N LYS A 101 -12.19 5.91 -2.48
CA LYS A 101 -10.98 5.62 -3.28
C LYS A 101 -10.63 4.13 -3.32
N LYS A 102 -10.81 3.40 -2.21
CA LYS A 102 -10.59 1.95 -2.16
C LYS A 102 -11.61 1.20 -3.03
N ALA A 103 -12.89 1.61 -3.00
CA ALA A 103 -13.92 1.04 -3.88
C ALA A 103 -13.60 1.25 -5.38
N GLU A 104 -13.14 2.45 -5.77
CA GLU A 104 -12.68 2.72 -7.13
C GLU A 104 -11.45 1.89 -7.53
N GLY A 105 -10.55 1.58 -6.59
CA GLY A 105 -9.48 0.61 -6.78
C GLY A 105 -10.00 -0.79 -7.13
N PHE A 106 -10.93 -1.31 -6.33
CA PHE A 106 -11.53 -2.63 -6.59
C PHE A 106 -12.32 -2.69 -7.91
N LYS A 107 -13.03 -1.62 -8.30
CA LYS A 107 -13.70 -1.54 -9.62
C LYS A 107 -12.70 -1.68 -10.78
N LYS A 108 -11.52 -1.07 -10.67
CA LYS A 108 -10.45 -1.21 -11.68
C LYS A 108 -9.87 -2.62 -11.70
N GLU A 109 -9.69 -3.27 -10.55
CA GLU A 109 -9.28 -4.68 -10.50
C GLU A 109 -10.33 -5.63 -11.11
N ILE A 110 -11.63 -5.36 -10.92
CA ILE A 110 -12.69 -6.12 -11.59
C ILE A 110 -12.61 -5.94 -13.11
N ALA A 111 -12.51 -4.71 -13.62
CA ALA A 111 -12.40 -4.47 -15.06
C ALA A 111 -11.18 -5.17 -15.70
N GLN A 112 -10.03 -5.17 -14.99
CA GLN A 112 -8.83 -5.89 -15.43
C GLN A 112 -9.00 -7.42 -15.40
N THR A 113 -9.61 -7.97 -14.35
CA THR A 113 -9.87 -9.42 -14.26
C THR A 113 -10.94 -9.89 -15.25
N GLU A 114 -11.94 -9.08 -15.57
CA GLU A 114 -12.88 -9.34 -16.67
C GLU A 114 -12.19 -9.42 -18.03
N MET A 115 -11.25 -8.50 -18.33
CA MET A 115 -10.47 -8.56 -19.56
C MET A 115 -9.66 -9.85 -19.65
N ALA A 116 -8.94 -10.20 -18.57
CA ALA A 116 -8.17 -11.45 -18.51
C ALA A 116 -9.06 -12.70 -18.68
N MET A 117 -10.28 -12.71 -18.14
CA MET A 117 -11.25 -13.79 -18.39
C MET A 117 -11.69 -13.87 -19.85
N ARG A 118 -11.99 -12.74 -20.50
CA ARG A 118 -12.37 -12.72 -21.93
C ARG A 118 -11.24 -13.23 -22.82
N GLU A 119 -9.98 -12.92 -22.50
CA GLU A 119 -8.81 -13.48 -23.17
C GLU A 119 -8.67 -14.99 -22.95
N ALA A 120 -8.90 -15.47 -21.71
CA ALA A 120 -8.89 -16.91 -21.41
C ALA A 120 -10.02 -17.65 -22.14
N ASP A 121 -11.23 -17.09 -22.19
CA ASP A 121 -12.36 -17.63 -22.96
C ASP A 121 -12.12 -17.58 -24.48
N GLY A 122 -11.30 -16.66 -24.98
CA GLY A 122 -10.79 -16.67 -26.36
C GLY A 122 -9.87 -17.87 -26.58
N LYS A 123 -8.79 -17.97 -25.79
CA LYS A 123 -7.81 -19.07 -25.85
C LYS A 123 -8.45 -20.45 -25.71
N ILE A 124 -9.44 -20.61 -24.83
CA ILE A 124 -10.18 -21.87 -24.68
C ILE A 124 -10.89 -22.24 -25.98
N ARG A 125 -11.61 -21.30 -26.61
CA ARG A 125 -12.31 -21.56 -27.89
C ARG A 125 -11.33 -21.92 -29.02
N ASP A 126 -10.21 -21.20 -29.13
CA ASP A 126 -9.18 -21.51 -30.12
C ASP A 126 -8.57 -22.91 -29.91
N LEU A 127 -8.33 -23.29 -28.65
CA LEU A 127 -7.84 -24.63 -28.30
C LEU A 127 -8.88 -25.72 -28.53
N GLU A 128 -10.17 -25.45 -28.27
CA GLU A 128 -11.28 -26.37 -28.54
C GLU A 128 -11.48 -26.60 -30.04
N GLU A 129 -11.41 -25.55 -30.88
CA GLU A 129 -11.48 -25.66 -32.34
C GLU A 129 -10.30 -26.48 -32.90
N ASN A 130 -9.08 -26.21 -32.41
CA ASN A 130 -7.89 -26.97 -32.79
C ASN A 130 -7.98 -28.44 -32.31
N LEU A 131 -8.49 -28.70 -31.11
CA LEU A 131 -8.73 -30.04 -30.61
C LEU A 131 -9.74 -30.80 -31.47
N GLN A 132 -10.81 -30.14 -31.94
CA GLN A 132 -11.77 -30.74 -32.87
C GLN A 132 -11.10 -31.12 -34.19
N LYS A 133 -10.35 -30.21 -34.83
CA LYS A 133 -9.59 -30.48 -36.07
C LYS A 133 -8.63 -31.67 -35.92
N VAL A 134 -7.77 -31.65 -34.90
CA VAL A 134 -6.83 -32.73 -34.57
C VAL A 134 -7.56 -34.06 -34.31
N SER A 135 -8.72 -34.02 -33.63
CA SER A 135 -9.51 -35.23 -33.38
C SER A 135 -10.14 -35.83 -34.64
N ALA A 136 -10.52 -34.99 -35.61
CA ALA A 136 -11.06 -35.42 -36.89
C ALA A 136 -9.96 -36.03 -37.78
N GLU A 137 -8.80 -35.37 -37.89
CA GLU A 137 -7.61 -35.91 -38.57
C GLU A 137 -7.20 -37.27 -37.99
N TYR A 138 -7.17 -37.39 -36.65
CA TYR A 138 -6.84 -38.65 -35.97
C TYR A 138 -7.82 -39.78 -36.33
N LYS A 139 -9.13 -39.50 -36.38
CA LYS A 139 -10.15 -40.50 -36.76
C LYS A 139 -9.96 -40.98 -38.19
N ALA A 140 -9.84 -40.04 -39.15
CA ALA A 140 -9.66 -40.36 -40.56
C ALA A 140 -8.38 -41.18 -40.82
N GLU A 141 -7.26 -40.81 -40.19
CA GLU A 141 -5.99 -41.54 -40.34
C GLU A 141 -6.02 -42.91 -39.64
N ARG A 142 -6.85 -43.09 -38.60
CA ARG A 142 -7.10 -44.38 -37.96
C ARG A 142 -7.95 -45.30 -38.85
N GLU A 143 -9.06 -44.78 -39.40
CA GLU A 143 -9.94 -45.51 -40.33
C GLU A 143 -9.17 -45.98 -41.56
N LYS A 144 -8.35 -45.10 -42.15
CA LYS A 144 -7.45 -45.43 -43.27
C LYS A 144 -6.49 -46.59 -42.97
N ARG A 145 -6.03 -46.74 -41.72
CA ARG A 145 -5.20 -47.89 -41.33
C ARG A 145 -5.98 -49.17 -41.13
N CYS A 146 -7.19 -49.10 -40.59
CA CYS A 146 -8.07 -50.27 -40.51
C CYS A 146 -8.33 -50.81 -41.92
N LEU A 147 -8.71 -49.95 -42.87
CA LEU A 147 -8.89 -50.33 -44.28
C LEU A 147 -7.62 -50.90 -44.93
N LEU A 148 -6.44 -50.33 -44.61
CA LEU A 148 -5.16 -50.87 -45.11
C LEU A 148 -4.84 -52.25 -44.52
N ALA A 149 -5.11 -52.44 -43.22
CA ALA A 149 -4.90 -53.72 -42.52
C ALA A 149 -5.85 -54.80 -43.04
N ASP A 150 -7.14 -54.49 -43.19
CA ASP A 150 -8.15 -55.40 -43.74
C ASP A 150 -7.76 -55.82 -45.17
N ARG A 151 -7.30 -54.88 -46.01
CA ARG A 151 -6.84 -55.20 -47.36
C ARG A 151 -5.62 -56.11 -47.38
N VAL A 152 -4.66 -55.91 -46.47
CA VAL A 152 -3.50 -56.79 -46.30
C VAL A 152 -3.92 -58.18 -45.81
N LEU A 153 -4.90 -58.27 -44.90
CA LEU A 153 -5.47 -59.54 -44.46
C LEU A 153 -6.15 -60.29 -45.61
N THR A 154 -7.00 -59.64 -46.40
CA THR A 154 -7.61 -60.28 -47.59
C THR A 154 -6.56 -60.75 -48.60
N MET A 155 -5.49 -59.98 -48.83
CA MET A 155 -4.39 -60.43 -49.72
C MET A 155 -3.61 -61.62 -49.15
N LEU A 156 -3.50 -61.74 -47.81
CA LEU A 156 -2.89 -62.90 -47.16
C LEU A 156 -3.81 -64.13 -47.21
N ASP A 157 -5.12 -63.95 -47.07
CA ASP A 157 -6.11 -65.02 -47.21
C ASP A 157 -6.22 -65.52 -48.65
N GLU A 158 -6.24 -64.63 -49.65
CA GLU A 158 -6.15 -64.96 -51.08
C GLU A 158 -4.87 -65.75 -51.40
N LEU A 159 -3.72 -65.28 -50.89
CA LEU A 159 -2.43 -65.96 -51.07
C LEU A 159 -2.42 -67.33 -50.39
N ARG A 160 -2.96 -67.43 -49.17
CA ARG A 160 -3.09 -68.68 -48.43
C ARG A 160 -3.98 -69.66 -49.18
N GLN A 161 -5.14 -69.24 -49.68
CA GLN A 161 -6.05 -70.08 -50.44
C GLN A 161 -5.39 -70.56 -51.74
N ALA A 162 -4.72 -69.67 -52.48
CA ALA A 162 -3.97 -70.05 -53.68
C ALA A 162 -2.84 -71.06 -53.39
N VAL A 163 -2.17 -70.95 -52.23
CA VAL A 163 -1.18 -71.93 -51.77
C VAL A 163 -1.85 -73.26 -51.39
N GLU A 164 -2.96 -73.25 -50.66
CA GLU A 164 -3.71 -74.46 -50.28
C GLU A 164 -4.26 -75.21 -51.52
N GLU A 165 -4.80 -74.49 -52.51
CA GLU A 165 -5.19 -75.04 -53.82
C GLU A 165 -4.00 -75.65 -54.58
N LYS A 166 -2.84 -74.98 -54.62
CA LYS A 166 -1.65 -75.54 -55.24
C LYS A 166 -1.10 -76.76 -54.50
N VAL A 167 -1.09 -76.74 -53.16
CA VAL A 167 -0.62 -77.86 -52.33
C VAL A 167 -1.54 -79.08 -52.50
N THR A 168 -2.86 -78.90 -52.45
CA THR A 168 -3.83 -79.99 -52.67
C THR A 168 -3.74 -80.60 -54.08
N LEU A 169 -3.45 -79.78 -55.11
CA LEU A 169 -3.14 -80.24 -56.47
C LEU A 169 -1.77 -80.97 -56.60
N THR A 170 -0.97 -81.05 -55.54
CA THR A 170 0.37 -81.69 -55.52
C THR A 170 0.54 -82.81 -54.50
N LEU A 171 -0.56 -83.25 -53.86
CA LEU A 171 -0.57 -84.47 -53.04
C LEU A 171 -0.21 -85.71 -53.89
N PRO A 172 0.56 -86.64 -53.29
CA PRO A 172 1.94 -86.85 -53.65
C PRO A 172 2.13 -87.33 -55.10
N ILE A 173 2.97 -86.62 -55.84
CA ILE A 173 3.66 -87.19 -57.00
C ILE A 173 4.66 -88.21 -56.44
N ASP A 174 4.51 -89.49 -56.81
CA ASP A 174 5.40 -90.58 -56.38
C ASP A 174 6.88 -90.20 -56.56
N GLU A 175 7.72 -90.51 -55.56
CA GLU A 175 9.16 -90.19 -55.56
C GLU A 175 9.91 -90.76 -56.79
N SER A 176 9.33 -91.78 -57.44
CA SER A 176 9.82 -92.39 -58.68
C SER A 176 9.69 -91.49 -59.93
N THR A 177 8.91 -90.41 -59.88
CA THR A 177 8.60 -89.55 -61.03
C THR A 177 9.08 -88.10 -60.88
N VAL A 178 9.99 -87.82 -59.93
CA VAL A 178 10.60 -86.50 -59.75
C VAL A 178 11.50 -86.17 -60.95
N THR A 179 10.94 -85.45 -61.92
CA THR A 179 11.67 -84.96 -63.10
C THR A 179 12.88 -84.11 -62.68
N PRO A 180 13.96 -84.05 -63.50
CA PRO A 180 15.17 -83.30 -63.14
C PRO A 180 14.91 -81.84 -62.78
N HIS A 181 13.91 -81.23 -63.41
CA HIS A 181 13.48 -79.85 -63.13
C HIS A 181 12.99 -79.69 -61.68
N ALA A 182 12.16 -80.60 -61.18
CA ALA A 182 11.65 -80.55 -59.81
C ALA A 182 12.77 -80.69 -58.76
N ARG A 183 13.80 -81.51 -59.01
CA ARG A 183 15.01 -81.56 -58.14
C ARG A 183 15.76 -80.23 -58.13
N VAL A 184 15.90 -79.56 -59.26
CA VAL A 184 16.55 -78.23 -59.35
C VAL A 184 15.72 -77.18 -58.62
N SER A 185 14.39 -77.17 -58.80
CA SER A 185 13.48 -76.27 -58.07
C SER A 185 13.55 -76.47 -56.55
N PHE A 186 13.52 -77.73 -56.07
CA PHE A 186 13.68 -78.03 -54.64
C PHE A 186 15.04 -77.57 -54.10
N LYS A 187 16.13 -77.80 -54.84
CA LYS A 187 17.46 -77.32 -54.46
C LYS A 187 17.50 -75.80 -54.35
N ALA A 188 16.96 -75.08 -55.33
CA ALA A 188 16.88 -73.62 -55.31
C ALA A 188 15.99 -73.08 -54.16
N ILE A 189 14.90 -73.77 -53.81
CA ILE A 189 14.06 -73.43 -52.66
C ILE A 189 14.84 -73.60 -51.34
N CYS A 190 15.57 -74.71 -51.18
CA CYS A 190 16.40 -74.96 -50.00
C CYS A 190 17.57 -73.95 -49.88
N GLU A 191 18.19 -73.58 -51.00
CA GLU A 191 19.23 -72.54 -51.05
C GLU A 191 18.64 -71.18 -50.67
N ASN A 192 17.49 -70.79 -51.22
CA ASN A 192 16.82 -69.53 -50.88
C ASN A 192 16.32 -69.50 -49.42
N ALA A 193 15.85 -70.62 -48.88
CA ALA A 193 15.49 -70.74 -47.46
C ALA A 193 16.71 -70.52 -46.56
N ARG A 194 17.86 -71.11 -46.89
CA ARG A 194 19.13 -70.93 -46.17
C ARG A 194 19.65 -69.49 -46.26
N GLU A 195 19.52 -68.84 -47.42
CA GLU A 195 19.83 -67.41 -47.57
C GLU A 195 18.93 -66.52 -46.70
N ARG A 196 17.63 -66.83 -46.62
CA ARG A 196 16.69 -66.12 -45.72
C ARG A 196 17.05 -66.32 -44.25
N GLU A 197 17.42 -67.52 -43.82
CA GLU A 197 17.88 -67.77 -42.45
C GLU A 197 19.14 -66.96 -42.12
N VAL A 198 20.11 -66.89 -43.04
CA VAL A 198 21.30 -66.05 -42.89
C VAL A 198 20.94 -64.56 -42.78
N ALA A 199 20.02 -64.07 -43.62
CA ALA A 199 19.55 -62.69 -43.57
C ALA A 199 18.80 -62.38 -42.25
N ILE A 200 17.92 -63.28 -41.79
CA ILE A 200 17.23 -63.16 -40.50
C ILE A 200 18.25 -63.12 -39.35
N ALA A 201 19.28 -63.98 -39.38
CA ALA A 201 20.35 -64.00 -38.37
C ALA A 201 21.24 -62.74 -38.40
N GLN A 202 21.35 -62.04 -39.54
CA GLN A 202 22.00 -60.74 -39.64
C GLN A 202 21.09 -59.62 -39.08
N CYS A 203 19.80 -59.59 -39.46
CA CYS A 203 18.83 -58.64 -38.92
C CYS A 203 18.70 -58.77 -37.39
N ALA A 204 18.71 -59.99 -36.84
CA ALA A 204 18.67 -60.23 -35.41
C ALA A 204 19.92 -59.69 -34.69
N ARG A 205 21.12 -59.83 -35.30
CA ARG A 205 22.36 -59.24 -34.79
C ARG A 205 22.29 -57.71 -34.76
N HIS A 206 21.90 -57.07 -35.86
CA HIS A 206 21.74 -55.61 -35.90
C HIS A 206 20.65 -55.11 -34.94
N ALA A 207 19.56 -55.84 -34.75
CA ALA A 207 18.55 -55.51 -33.74
C ALA A 207 19.12 -55.56 -32.32
N ALA A 208 19.98 -56.55 -32.01
CA ALA A 208 20.68 -56.65 -30.73
C ALA A 208 21.71 -55.52 -30.52
N GLU A 209 22.48 -55.17 -31.54
CA GLU A 209 23.43 -54.04 -31.55
C GLU A 209 22.71 -52.71 -31.29
N ILE A 210 21.64 -52.42 -32.05
CA ILE A 210 20.81 -51.22 -31.84
C ILE A 210 20.22 -51.21 -30.42
N SER A 211 19.75 -52.36 -29.92
CA SER A 211 19.22 -52.48 -28.55
C SER A 211 20.29 -52.31 -27.46
N ALA A 212 21.56 -52.61 -27.74
CA ALA A 212 22.67 -52.30 -26.86
C ALA A 212 22.99 -50.79 -26.88
N VAL A 213 23.05 -50.16 -28.05
CA VAL A 213 23.26 -48.71 -28.20
C VAL A 213 22.14 -47.92 -27.52
N VAL A 214 20.87 -48.32 -27.71
CA VAL A 214 19.71 -47.69 -27.05
C VAL A 214 19.83 -47.77 -25.53
N ARG A 215 20.22 -48.93 -24.96
CA ARG A 215 20.44 -49.06 -23.52
C ARG A 215 21.58 -48.16 -23.02
N MET A 216 22.72 -48.10 -23.71
CA MET A 216 23.81 -47.20 -23.33
C MET A 216 23.39 -45.71 -23.41
N LYS A 217 22.59 -45.33 -24.41
CA LYS A 217 22.05 -43.96 -24.51
C LYS A 217 21.04 -43.67 -23.40
N GLN A 218 20.19 -44.63 -23.01
CA GLN A 218 19.28 -44.50 -21.87
C GLN A 218 20.04 -44.34 -20.55
N GLN A 219 21.09 -45.14 -20.32
CA GLN A 219 21.98 -45.00 -19.16
C GLN A 219 22.65 -43.63 -19.13
N ARG A 220 23.24 -43.16 -20.25
CA ARG A 220 23.87 -41.83 -20.28
C ARG A 220 22.87 -40.69 -20.06
N VAL A 221 21.62 -40.83 -20.49
CA VAL A 221 20.54 -39.85 -20.18
C VAL A 221 20.18 -39.88 -18.70
N GLN A 222 20.21 -41.03 -18.02
CA GLN A 222 20.00 -41.11 -16.58
C GLN A 222 21.16 -40.48 -15.81
N GLU A 223 22.41 -40.77 -16.19
CA GLU A 223 23.61 -40.12 -15.62
C GLU A 223 23.53 -38.59 -15.72
N LEU A 224 23.28 -38.07 -16.94
CA LEU A 224 23.17 -36.63 -17.19
C LEU A 224 22.03 -35.96 -16.41
N ARG A 225 20.93 -36.68 -16.15
CA ARG A 225 19.84 -36.17 -15.29
C ARG A 225 20.28 -36.04 -13.84
N VAL A 226 20.96 -37.05 -13.29
CA VAL A 226 21.44 -37.01 -11.91
C VAL A 226 22.60 -36.00 -11.76
N GLU A 227 23.46 -35.84 -12.77
CA GLU A 227 24.44 -34.75 -12.86
C GLU A 227 23.72 -33.38 -12.82
N ALA A 228 22.73 -33.13 -13.68
CA ALA A 228 21.98 -31.87 -13.71
C ALA A 228 21.18 -31.61 -12.41
N GLU A 229 20.61 -32.63 -11.77
CA GLU A 229 19.92 -32.50 -10.49
C GLU A 229 20.89 -32.09 -9.36
N ARG A 230 22.12 -32.63 -9.36
CA ARG A 230 23.20 -32.19 -8.44
C ARG A 230 23.63 -30.76 -8.72
N ASP A 231 23.79 -30.37 -9.97
CA ASP A 231 24.17 -29.00 -10.35
C ASP A 231 23.08 -27.98 -9.97
N ILE A 232 21.80 -28.32 -10.16
CA ILE A 232 20.68 -27.50 -9.69
C ILE A 232 20.69 -27.40 -8.15
N ALA A 233 20.97 -28.49 -7.44
CA ALA A 233 21.04 -28.50 -5.99
C ALA A 233 22.21 -27.66 -5.44
N THR A 234 23.40 -27.74 -6.05
CA THR A 234 24.55 -26.92 -5.65
C THR A 234 24.33 -25.44 -5.98
N LEU A 235 23.77 -25.11 -7.15
CA LEU A 235 23.41 -23.73 -7.50
C LEU A 235 22.36 -23.15 -6.54
N LYS A 236 21.34 -23.94 -6.17
CA LYS A 236 20.37 -23.55 -5.13
C LYS A 236 21.07 -23.30 -3.80
N ALA A 237 21.90 -24.22 -3.30
CA ALA A 237 22.62 -24.05 -2.05
C ALA A 237 23.53 -22.81 -2.04
N VAL A 238 24.24 -22.53 -3.14
CA VAL A 238 25.06 -21.31 -3.30
C VAL A 238 24.20 -20.05 -3.32
N LYS A 239 23.04 -20.07 -3.99
CA LYS A 239 22.12 -18.93 -4.03
C LYS A 239 21.42 -18.72 -2.69
N ASP A 240 21.02 -19.77 -2.00
CA ASP A 240 20.47 -19.69 -0.63
C ASP A 240 21.52 -19.17 0.35
N ALA A 241 22.79 -19.57 0.21
CA ALA A 241 23.89 -19.01 1.01
C ALA A 241 24.24 -17.56 0.64
N GLN A 242 24.03 -17.15 -0.62
CA GLN A 242 24.13 -15.74 -1.03
C GLN A 242 22.97 -14.92 -0.46
N ILE A 243 21.74 -15.41 -0.56
CA ILE A 243 20.54 -14.77 0.00
C ILE A 243 20.65 -14.68 1.51
N LYS A 244 21.08 -15.74 2.21
CA LYS A 244 21.32 -15.70 3.67
C LYS A 244 22.38 -14.67 4.05
N ARG A 245 23.47 -14.53 3.29
CA ARG A 245 24.46 -13.46 3.52
C ARG A 245 23.88 -12.08 3.27
N MET A 246 23.11 -11.89 2.19
CA MET A 246 22.42 -10.61 1.93
C MET A 246 21.36 -10.30 2.98
N VAL A 247 20.64 -11.30 3.52
CA VAL A 247 19.69 -11.12 4.62
C VAL A 247 20.41 -10.81 5.90
N LEU A 248 21.52 -11.48 6.23
CA LEU A 248 22.37 -11.12 7.37
C LEU A 248 22.95 -9.71 7.23
N GLN A 249 23.40 -9.31 6.03
CA GLN A 249 23.83 -7.94 5.73
C GLN A 249 22.67 -6.96 5.84
N PHE A 250 21.48 -7.27 5.33
CA PHE A 250 20.30 -6.44 5.54
C PHE A 250 19.82 -6.43 6.98
N ASP A 251 20.09 -7.46 7.79
CA ASP A 251 19.78 -7.50 9.23
C ASP A 251 20.93 -6.89 10.07
N GLU A 252 22.11 -6.67 9.49
CA GLU A 252 23.22 -5.85 10.02
C GLU A 252 23.01 -4.39 9.66
N GLU A 253 22.65 -4.07 8.41
CA GLU A 253 22.23 -2.75 7.96
C GLU A 253 20.92 -2.35 8.65
N ARG A 254 19.94 -3.24 8.81
CA ARG A 254 18.75 -2.97 9.63
C ARG A 254 19.08 -2.96 11.10
N ARG A 255 20.13 -3.61 11.60
CA ARG A 255 20.59 -3.37 12.99
C ARG A 255 21.34 -2.07 13.13
N SER A 256 22.12 -1.62 12.15
CA SER A 256 22.81 -0.33 12.15
C SER A 256 21.82 0.81 11.94
N ILE A 257 20.83 0.62 11.06
CA ILE A 257 19.69 1.53 10.87
C ILE A 257 18.75 1.41 12.07
N GLN A 258 18.62 0.26 12.75
CA GLN A 258 17.91 0.19 14.02
C GLN A 258 18.74 0.77 15.17
N GLU A 259 20.07 0.77 15.12
CA GLU A 259 20.95 1.43 16.10
C GLU A 259 20.97 2.95 15.84
N ASP A 260 20.90 3.38 14.57
CA ASP A 260 20.72 4.77 14.16
C ASP A 260 19.30 5.24 14.40
N ILE A 261 18.27 4.39 14.19
CA ILE A 261 16.88 4.66 14.57
C ILE A 261 16.79 4.62 16.08
N ASP A 262 17.43 3.71 16.82
CA ASP A 262 17.46 3.66 18.28
C ASP A 262 18.34 4.78 18.85
N ALA A 263 19.27 5.36 18.09
CA ALA A 263 20.00 6.58 18.44
C ALA A 263 19.17 7.82 18.11
N VAL A 264 18.42 7.80 17.00
CA VAL A 264 17.45 8.81 16.59
C VAL A 264 16.13 8.66 17.33
N GLU A 265 15.87 7.58 18.07
CA GLU A 265 14.71 7.24 18.92
C GLU A 265 15.13 7.16 20.38
N SER A 266 16.40 7.04 20.72
CA SER A 266 16.89 7.48 22.04
C SER A 266 17.20 8.96 22.02
N ALA A 267 17.43 9.61 20.87
CA ALA A 267 17.37 11.06 20.73
C ALA A 267 15.95 11.54 20.44
N ASN A 268 15.15 10.85 19.61
CA ASN A 268 13.72 11.16 19.44
C ASN A 268 12.93 10.75 20.65
N ALA A 269 13.36 9.82 21.50
CA ALA A 269 12.82 9.47 22.83
C ALA A 269 13.74 9.82 24.00
N GLU A 270 14.74 10.67 23.78
CA GLU A 270 15.08 11.77 24.67
C GLU A 270 14.04 12.85 24.39
N LEU A 271 13.91 13.33 23.13
CA LEU A 271 12.87 14.25 22.65
C LEU A 271 11.45 13.72 22.82
N GLN A 272 11.23 12.41 23.02
CA GLN A 272 9.98 11.65 23.27
C GLN A 272 10.12 10.84 24.58
N ARG A 273 11.11 11.12 25.43
CA ARG A 273 10.89 11.19 26.88
C ARG A 273 10.73 12.65 27.32
N GLN A 274 10.86 13.61 26.40
CA GLN A 274 10.44 15.01 26.50
C GLN A 274 9.04 15.20 25.84
N LEU A 275 8.73 14.48 24.75
CA LEU A 275 7.44 14.44 24.01
C LEU A 275 6.62 13.14 24.24
N ARG A 276 7.20 12.10 24.86
CA ARG A 276 6.51 10.85 25.28
C ARG A 276 6.92 10.30 26.69
N ASN A 277 7.51 11.16 27.55
CA ASN A 277 6.89 11.33 28.89
C ASN A 277 5.41 11.71 28.67
N THR A 278 5.18 12.52 27.63
CA THR A 278 3.93 12.96 27.01
C THR A 278 3.29 11.90 26.07
N ARG A 279 3.30 10.61 26.45
CA ARG A 279 2.67 9.37 25.83
C ARG A 279 3.62 8.23 25.46
N HIS A 280 4.12 7.53 26.47
CA HIS A 280 4.73 6.21 26.47
C HIS A 280 4.42 5.20 25.33
N THR A 281 5.17 4.09 25.40
CA THR A 281 4.77 2.73 25.03
C THR A 281 4.55 2.44 23.55
N ASN A 282 5.39 1.53 23.06
CA ASN A 282 4.98 0.28 22.41
C ASN A 282 4.33 0.37 21.02
N ASN A 283 4.46 -0.62 20.14
CA ASN A 283 5.41 -1.73 20.05
C ASN A 283 5.28 -2.28 18.63
N ASP A 284 6.40 -2.60 18.00
CA ASP A 284 6.51 -3.64 16.96
C ASP A 284 6.13 -5.03 17.57
N PRO A 285 5.89 -6.15 16.84
CA PRO A 285 6.71 -6.53 15.69
C PRO A 285 6.08 -7.45 14.61
N ALA A 286 6.90 -7.81 13.62
CA ALA A 286 7.11 -9.19 13.08
C ALA A 286 5.97 -9.97 12.34
N THR A 287 6.24 -10.87 11.38
CA THR A 287 7.46 -11.26 10.62
C THR A 287 7.08 -12.11 9.38
N ALA A 288 8.00 -12.20 8.41
CA ALA A 288 8.34 -13.39 7.60
C ALA A 288 7.32 -14.05 6.62
N SER A 289 7.71 -14.78 5.56
CA SER A 289 8.95 -14.80 4.73
C SER A 289 8.79 -15.78 3.53
N MET A 290 9.73 -15.74 2.56
CA MET A 290 10.07 -16.76 1.51
C MET A 290 9.02 -17.13 0.42
N ALA A 291 9.34 -17.69 -0.76
CA ALA A 291 10.44 -17.61 -1.76
C ALA A 291 10.25 -18.72 -2.85
N GLY A 292 10.50 -18.41 -4.14
CA GLY A 292 10.86 -19.34 -5.25
C GLY A 292 9.77 -20.24 -5.91
N GLY A 293 9.95 -20.83 -7.12
CA GLY A 293 10.86 -20.46 -8.23
C GLY A 293 11.26 -21.56 -9.27
N THR A 294 10.82 -21.42 -10.55
CA THR A 294 11.45 -21.93 -11.83
C THR A 294 11.58 -23.47 -12.10
N SER A 295 11.74 -24.05 -13.33
CA SER A 295 11.44 -23.68 -14.75
C SER A 295 11.82 -24.81 -15.78
N ARG A 296 11.01 -25.01 -16.85
CA ARG A 296 11.33 -25.39 -18.28
C ARG A 296 12.03 -26.71 -18.78
N ARG A 297 11.42 -27.28 -19.86
CA ARG A 297 11.99 -27.74 -21.21
C ARG A 297 12.91 -28.99 -21.30
N ASP A 298 13.14 -29.68 -22.45
CA ASP A 298 12.58 -29.72 -23.84
C ASP A 298 13.00 -31.02 -24.61
N SER A 299 12.25 -31.42 -25.67
CA SER A 299 12.71 -32.12 -26.93
C SER A 299 13.36 -33.54 -26.91
N ALA A 300 13.62 -34.25 -28.04
CA ALA A 300 12.76 -34.60 -29.20
C ALA A 300 13.35 -35.81 -30.03
N ARG A 301 12.44 -36.64 -30.58
CA ARG A 301 12.49 -37.59 -31.74
C ARG A 301 13.80 -37.78 -32.57
N PRO A 302 14.04 -38.98 -33.15
CA PRO A 302 13.82 -39.16 -34.61
C PRO A 302 13.03 -40.44 -34.97
N ALA A 303 13.16 -41.06 -36.16
CA ALA A 303 12.08 -41.84 -36.81
C ALA A 303 12.43 -43.14 -37.59
N SER A 304 11.56 -44.17 -37.46
CA SER A 304 11.16 -45.19 -38.47
C SER A 304 9.65 -45.08 -38.77
N ALA A 305 9.19 -43.85 -38.59
CA ALA A 305 7.93 -43.61 -37.97
C ALA A 305 7.54 -42.21 -38.46
N SER A 306 6.78 -42.16 -39.54
CA SER A 306 6.11 -40.93 -39.99
C SER A 306 4.64 -41.08 -39.68
N VAL A 307 4.01 -42.15 -40.18
CA VAL A 307 2.59 -42.47 -39.98
C VAL A 307 2.28 -42.89 -38.54
N ALA A 308 2.83 -44.00 -38.02
CA ALA A 308 2.60 -44.42 -36.63
C ALA A 308 3.04 -43.37 -35.59
N LYS A 309 4.08 -42.60 -35.93
CA LYS A 309 4.56 -41.46 -35.14
C LYS A 309 3.66 -40.22 -35.28
N ARG A 310 2.97 -40.02 -36.42
CA ARG A 310 1.97 -38.96 -36.64
C ARG A 310 0.70 -39.23 -35.85
N THR A 311 0.23 -40.48 -35.74
CA THR A 311 -0.85 -40.78 -34.78
C THR A 311 -0.40 -40.66 -33.34
N LYS A 312 0.84 -41.07 -33.00
CA LYS A 312 1.37 -40.86 -31.65
C LYS A 312 1.61 -39.38 -31.35
N GLU A 313 1.96 -38.57 -32.36
CA GLU A 313 1.97 -37.10 -32.30
C GLU A 313 0.57 -36.58 -32.07
N LEU A 314 -0.41 -36.88 -32.93
CA LEU A 314 -1.79 -36.43 -32.79
C LEU A 314 -2.42 -36.89 -31.46
N GLU A 315 -2.05 -38.06 -30.93
CA GLU A 315 -2.45 -38.50 -29.58
C GLU A 315 -1.76 -37.70 -28.47
N GLN A 316 -0.47 -37.40 -28.61
CA GLN A 316 0.29 -36.55 -27.67
C GLN A 316 -0.17 -35.09 -27.72
N GLU A 317 -0.37 -34.52 -28.90
CA GLU A 317 -0.93 -33.20 -29.18
C GLU A 317 -2.36 -33.10 -28.65
N ARG A 318 -3.23 -34.09 -28.92
CA ARG A 318 -4.57 -34.16 -28.33
C ARG A 318 -4.52 -34.20 -26.79
N GLY A 319 -3.61 -34.97 -26.21
CA GLY A 319 -3.41 -35.02 -24.75
C GLY A 319 -2.88 -33.71 -24.16
N GLN A 320 -1.95 -33.06 -24.85
CA GLN A 320 -1.40 -31.75 -24.46
C GLN A 320 -2.44 -30.64 -24.58
N LEU A 321 -3.22 -30.61 -25.67
CA LEU A 321 -4.34 -29.69 -25.86
C LEU A 321 -5.43 -29.92 -24.80
N GLN A 322 -5.77 -31.17 -24.48
CA GLN A 322 -6.70 -31.48 -23.37
C GLN A 322 -6.16 -30.98 -22.02
N ALA A 323 -4.88 -31.16 -21.73
CA ALA A 323 -4.26 -30.64 -20.50
C ALA A 323 -4.23 -29.10 -20.48
N GLN A 324 -3.98 -28.45 -21.61
CA GLN A 324 -3.99 -26.98 -21.73
C GLN A 324 -5.40 -26.40 -21.59
N VAL A 325 -6.42 -27.01 -22.20
CA VAL A 325 -7.83 -26.62 -22.00
C VAL A 325 -8.24 -26.82 -20.54
N GLN A 326 -7.83 -27.91 -19.90
CA GLN A 326 -8.08 -28.12 -18.47
C GLN A 326 -7.41 -27.03 -17.61
N ALA A 327 -6.14 -26.71 -17.85
CA ALA A 327 -5.41 -25.66 -17.12
C ALA A 327 -6.04 -24.26 -17.31
N ALA A 328 -6.39 -23.89 -18.56
CA ALA A 328 -7.09 -22.66 -18.86
C ALA A 328 -8.49 -22.64 -18.21
N SER A 329 -9.19 -23.77 -18.13
CA SER A 329 -10.48 -23.87 -17.44
C SER A 329 -10.36 -23.72 -15.92
N THR A 330 -9.26 -24.16 -15.30
CA THR A 330 -9.01 -23.95 -13.87
C THR A 330 -8.59 -22.51 -13.57
N GLU A 331 -7.77 -21.91 -14.44
CA GLU A 331 -7.45 -20.48 -14.39
C GLU A 331 -8.72 -19.63 -14.51
N ARG A 332 -9.60 -19.93 -15.47
CA ARG A 332 -10.91 -19.26 -15.60
C ARG A 332 -11.75 -19.40 -14.32
N LYS A 333 -11.83 -20.60 -13.72
CA LYS A 333 -12.55 -20.82 -12.46
C LYS A 333 -11.97 -19.97 -11.31
N GLN A 334 -10.65 -19.82 -11.22
CA GLN A 334 -9.99 -18.97 -10.23
C GLN A 334 -10.30 -17.48 -10.47
N LEU A 335 -10.25 -17.01 -11.73
CA LEU A 335 -10.61 -15.64 -12.07
C LEU A 335 -12.10 -15.34 -11.77
N VAL A 336 -13.03 -16.25 -12.08
CA VAL A 336 -14.45 -16.12 -11.70
C VAL A 336 -14.63 -16.05 -10.19
N ALA A 337 -13.89 -16.86 -9.42
CA ALA A 337 -13.95 -16.84 -7.96
C ALA A 337 -13.43 -15.50 -7.39
N ARG A 338 -12.28 -15.02 -7.87
CA ARG A 338 -11.70 -13.73 -7.47
C ARG A 338 -12.63 -12.56 -7.84
N MET A 339 -13.22 -12.58 -9.03
CA MET A 339 -14.18 -11.55 -9.46
C MET A 339 -15.40 -11.52 -8.54
N ARG A 340 -15.99 -12.68 -8.20
CA ARG A 340 -17.11 -12.77 -7.24
C ARG A 340 -16.73 -12.24 -5.85
N GLU A 341 -15.54 -12.54 -5.36
CA GLU A 341 -15.05 -12.03 -4.08
C GLU A 341 -14.91 -10.49 -4.11
N LEU A 342 -14.30 -9.94 -5.16
CA LEU A 342 -14.18 -8.48 -5.33
C LEU A 342 -15.56 -7.82 -5.44
N THR A 343 -16.50 -8.39 -6.20
CA THR A 343 -17.89 -7.89 -6.28
C THR A 343 -18.56 -7.87 -4.90
N ALA A 344 -18.44 -8.95 -4.12
CA ALA A 344 -19.00 -9.03 -2.77
C ALA A 344 -18.38 -7.98 -1.82
N ARG A 345 -17.06 -7.77 -1.90
CA ARG A 345 -16.36 -6.72 -1.13
C ARG A 345 -16.83 -5.31 -1.51
N ILE A 346 -17.08 -5.04 -2.79
CA ILE A 346 -17.65 -3.75 -3.25
C ILE A 346 -19.08 -3.59 -2.71
N GLN A 347 -19.95 -4.59 -2.88
CA GLN A 347 -21.34 -4.53 -2.39
C GLN A 347 -21.39 -4.30 -0.87
N GLN A 348 -20.51 -4.94 -0.10
CA GLN A 348 -20.38 -4.68 1.33
C GLN A 348 -19.99 -3.21 1.60
N LYS A 349 -19.00 -2.68 0.89
CA LYS A 349 -18.54 -1.29 1.08
C LYS A 349 -19.57 -0.25 0.62
N GLU A 350 -20.33 -0.55 -0.42
CA GLU A 350 -21.46 0.27 -0.87
C GLU A 350 -22.60 0.26 0.17
N ALA A 351 -22.90 -0.89 0.79
CA ALA A 351 -23.87 -0.97 1.88
C ALA A 351 -23.41 -0.26 3.18
N GLU A 352 -22.10 -0.32 3.50
CA GLU A 352 -21.52 0.47 4.60
C GLU A 352 -21.61 1.98 4.31
N HIS A 353 -21.28 2.40 3.08
CA HIS A 353 -21.36 3.79 2.61
C HIS A 353 -22.80 4.32 2.60
N GLN A 354 -23.78 3.53 2.16
CA GLN A 354 -25.19 3.92 2.21
C GLN A 354 -25.67 4.13 3.66
N LYS A 355 -25.26 3.27 4.60
CA LYS A 355 -25.59 3.43 6.02
C LYS A 355 -24.97 4.70 6.63
N THR A 356 -23.72 5.01 6.31
CA THR A 356 -23.07 6.24 6.81
C THR A 356 -23.68 7.49 6.20
N MET A 357 -24.01 7.48 4.90
CA MET A 357 -24.73 8.57 4.24
C MET A 357 -26.11 8.81 4.88
N GLN A 358 -26.93 7.77 5.06
CA GLN A 358 -28.23 7.87 5.75
C GLN A 358 -28.09 8.39 7.19
N ALA A 359 -27.05 7.97 7.91
CA ALA A 359 -26.79 8.47 9.27
C ALA A 359 -26.38 9.96 9.28
N LEU A 360 -25.60 10.41 8.29
CA LEU A 360 -25.24 11.82 8.12
C LEU A 360 -26.45 12.66 7.71
N GLU A 361 -27.28 12.20 6.78
CA GLU A 361 -28.53 12.86 6.38
C GLU A 361 -29.48 13.01 7.57
N ALA A 362 -29.69 11.93 8.34
CA ALA A 362 -30.50 11.98 9.56
C ALA A 362 -29.94 12.95 10.61
N GLN A 363 -28.61 13.05 10.73
CA GLN A 363 -27.98 14.01 11.63
C GLN A 363 -28.15 15.45 11.13
N MET A 364 -27.91 15.74 9.85
CA MET A 364 -28.16 17.07 9.27
C MET A 364 -29.62 17.50 9.43
N HIS A 365 -30.57 16.57 9.30
CA HIS A 365 -31.99 16.87 9.56
C HIS A 365 -32.27 17.20 11.03
N ARG A 366 -31.62 16.53 11.99
CA ARG A 366 -31.72 16.89 13.42
C ARG A 366 -31.11 18.26 13.68
N ASP A 367 -29.90 18.50 13.19
CA ASP A 367 -29.15 19.75 13.40
C ASP A 367 -29.89 20.95 12.75
N ARG A 368 -30.54 20.74 11.61
CA ARG A 368 -31.43 21.74 10.99
C ARG A 368 -32.68 22.00 11.83
N ASN A 369 -33.29 20.96 12.41
CA ASN A 369 -34.48 21.11 13.24
C ASN A 369 -34.15 21.80 14.59
N THR A 370 -33.00 21.53 15.19
CA THR A 370 -32.55 22.24 16.40
C THR A 370 -32.18 23.68 16.09
N ALA A 371 -31.52 23.98 14.97
CA ALA A 371 -31.30 25.36 14.53
C ALA A 371 -32.60 26.15 14.39
N VAL A 372 -33.60 25.62 13.68
CA VAL A 372 -34.93 26.26 13.53
C VAL A 372 -35.67 26.38 14.87
N HIS A 373 -35.43 25.49 15.83
CA HIS A 373 -35.98 25.60 17.18
C HIS A 373 -35.34 26.76 17.96
N LEU A 374 -34.00 26.84 17.95
CA LEU A 374 -33.24 27.90 18.62
C LEU A 374 -33.51 29.28 18.01
N GLU A 375 -33.64 29.37 16.68
CA GLU A 375 -34.08 30.60 15.98
C GLU A 375 -35.44 31.09 16.49
N ARG A 376 -36.40 30.18 16.73
CA ARG A 376 -37.72 30.53 17.28
C ARG A 376 -37.66 30.93 18.74
N GLU A 377 -36.76 30.36 19.54
CA GLU A 377 -36.58 30.74 20.94
C GLU A 377 -35.88 32.08 21.07
N ASN A 378 -34.80 32.32 20.30
CA ASN A 378 -34.14 33.62 20.22
C ASN A 378 -35.12 34.72 19.82
N ARG A 379 -35.93 34.49 18.77
CA ARG A 379 -36.96 35.45 18.35
C ARG A 379 -37.99 35.75 19.43
N ARG A 380 -38.43 34.75 20.20
CA ARG A 380 -39.32 34.97 21.37
C ARG A 380 -38.63 35.76 22.47
N LEU A 381 -37.34 35.50 22.72
CA LEU A 381 -36.54 36.24 23.70
C LEU A 381 -36.39 37.70 23.26
N GLU A 382 -36.05 37.97 22.00
CA GLU A 382 -36.05 39.30 21.38
C GLU A 382 -37.40 40.01 21.57
N GLU A 383 -38.51 39.37 21.19
CA GLU A 383 -39.88 39.90 21.36
C GLU A 383 -40.20 40.20 22.85
N THR A 384 -39.73 39.39 23.80
CA THR A 384 -39.89 39.70 25.25
C THR A 384 -38.97 40.82 25.75
N CYS A 385 -37.75 40.90 25.25
CA CYS A 385 -36.80 41.97 25.60
C CYS A 385 -37.31 43.32 25.09
N ASP A 386 -37.77 43.39 23.84
CA ASP A 386 -38.38 44.59 23.26
C ASP A 386 -39.63 45.01 24.04
N ALA A 387 -40.48 44.06 24.44
CA ALA A 387 -41.65 44.35 25.28
C ALA A 387 -41.27 44.89 26.68
N MET A 388 -40.22 44.36 27.30
CA MET A 388 -39.68 44.88 28.57
C MET A 388 -39.09 46.29 28.40
N VAL A 389 -38.32 46.53 27.34
CA VAL A 389 -37.76 47.85 27.01
C VAL A 389 -38.89 48.87 26.78
N ALA A 390 -39.92 48.51 26.02
CA ALA A 390 -41.09 49.36 25.80
C ALA A 390 -41.85 49.65 27.11
N SER A 391 -41.99 48.67 28.01
CA SER A 391 -42.59 48.87 29.33
C SER A 391 -41.78 49.81 30.23
N ILE A 392 -40.45 49.68 30.23
CA ILE A 392 -39.54 50.58 30.95
C ILE A 392 -39.58 52.00 30.37
N GLN A 393 -39.70 52.14 29.05
CA GLN A 393 -39.86 53.45 28.39
C GLN A 393 -41.22 54.09 28.74
N ALA A 394 -42.32 53.31 28.68
CA ALA A 394 -43.65 53.78 29.02
C ALA A 394 -43.78 54.20 30.49
N THR A 395 -43.20 53.44 31.43
CA THR A 395 -43.17 53.81 32.86
C THR A 395 -42.32 55.05 33.13
N ARG A 396 -41.16 55.20 32.46
CA ARG A 396 -40.36 56.44 32.50
C ARG A 396 -41.12 57.65 31.94
N GLN A 397 -41.85 57.49 30.84
CA GLN A 397 -42.69 58.55 30.27
C GLN A 397 -43.85 58.92 31.20
N ALA A 398 -44.52 57.94 31.80
CA ALA A 398 -45.59 58.18 32.78
C ALA A 398 -45.08 58.92 34.03
N ALA A 399 -43.91 58.54 34.56
CA ALA A 399 -43.25 59.26 35.66
C ALA A 399 -42.92 60.72 35.28
N ALA A 400 -42.35 60.94 34.09
CA ALA A 400 -42.04 62.29 33.59
C ALA A 400 -43.29 63.16 33.33
N ILE A 401 -44.47 62.56 33.14
CA ILE A 401 -45.75 63.27 33.07
C ILE A 401 -46.30 63.57 34.47
N ALA A 402 -46.12 62.66 35.44
CA ALA A 402 -46.53 62.85 36.83
C ALA A 402 -45.68 63.91 37.57
N ASP A 403 -44.40 64.03 37.25
CA ASP A 403 -43.49 65.05 37.81
C ASP A 403 -43.66 66.44 37.17
N ARG A 404 -44.59 66.62 36.21
CA ARG A 404 -44.96 67.97 35.77
C ARG A 404 -45.83 68.65 36.84
N PRO A 405 -45.40 69.79 37.41
CA PRO A 405 -46.25 70.51 38.35
C PRO A 405 -47.54 70.95 37.64
N ALA A 406 -48.68 70.73 38.30
CA ALA A 406 -49.96 71.25 37.85
C ALA A 406 -49.90 72.79 37.82
N ALA A 407 -50.26 73.37 36.68
CA ALA A 407 -50.36 74.81 36.46
C ALA A 407 -51.75 75.33 36.88
#